data_AF-A0A810QCS9-F1
#
_entry.id   AF-A0A810QCS9-F1
#
_cell.length_a   1.000
_cell.length_b   1.000
_cell.length_c   1.000
_cell.angle_alpha   90.00
_cell.angle_beta   90.00
_cell.angle_gamma   90.00
#
_symmetry.space_group_name_H-M   'P 1'
#
loop_
_entity.id
_entity.type
_entity.pdbx_description
1 polymer ?
#
loop_
_entity_poly.entity_id
_entity_poly.type
_entity_poly.pdbx_seq_one_letter_code
_entity_poly.pdbx_strand_id
1 'polypeptide(L)'
;MSYDVLVIGGGPAGMSAALNARARGKRVLVVSNPLEENPLWRSKLVDNHLGMPRISGAEMLTSFRRHAEAAGAEFRTGKVLSTVRMGDDWYVSIGSDMEHAGALVLAAGVARGRKFSGEAEFLGRGVSYCATCDGMLYRGKSVAVLGYSDTARQEAEFLTGIGCSVTYFDHPRTCAITGGDRVSAVTCDGETVTAEGVFLLRPTMAPTDLFQGLELEGDYVRTDRRMATNLPGVFAAGDCTGGALQVSKAVGEGLVAGQSAAAYLEGKRSENQKKRSHQNGSSAFENSGV
;
A
#
# COMPACT_ATOMS: atom_id res chain seq x y z
N MET A 1 11.17 22.98 -2.39
CA MET A 1 10.53 23.40 -1.11
C MET A 1 10.51 22.17 -0.21
N SER A 2 10.74 22.31 1.10
CA SER A 2 10.65 21.18 2.04
C SER A 2 9.20 20.72 2.19
N TYR A 3 8.92 19.42 2.26
CA TYR A 3 7.62 18.90 2.70
C TYR A 3 7.69 18.47 4.15
N ASP A 4 6.56 18.50 4.86
CA ASP A 4 6.51 17.96 6.22
C ASP A 4 6.36 16.43 6.16
N VAL A 5 5.43 15.96 5.31
CA VAL A 5 5.15 14.54 5.11
C VAL A 5 5.22 14.23 3.62
N LEU A 6 5.96 13.17 3.24
CA LEU A 6 5.94 12.63 1.88
C LEU A 6 5.30 11.23 1.89
N VAL A 7 4.24 11.08 1.10
CA VAL A 7 3.48 9.83 0.96
C VAL A 7 3.94 9.12 -0.31
N ILE A 8 4.37 7.87 -0.18
CA ILE A 8 4.83 7.03 -1.28
C ILE A 8 3.68 6.11 -1.68
N GLY A 9 2.95 6.46 -2.72
CA GLY A 9 1.82 5.70 -3.25
C GLY A 9 0.50 6.49 -3.26
N GLY A 10 -0.21 6.44 -4.38
CA GLY A 10 -1.45 7.19 -4.65
C GLY A 10 -2.73 6.33 -4.59
N GLY A 11 -2.69 5.20 -3.88
CA GLY A 11 -3.87 4.37 -3.63
C GLY A 11 -4.74 4.89 -2.48
N PRO A 12 -5.79 4.14 -2.07
CA PRO A 12 -6.69 4.54 -0.99
C PRO A 12 -5.98 4.91 0.33
N ALA A 13 -4.96 4.13 0.73
CA ALA A 13 -4.17 4.41 1.93
C ALA A 13 -3.40 5.73 1.82
N GLY A 14 -2.71 5.96 0.70
CA GLY A 14 -1.93 7.17 0.48
C GLY A 14 -2.79 8.43 0.42
N MET A 15 -3.94 8.36 -0.25
CA MET A 15 -4.90 9.46 -0.31
C MET A 15 -5.46 9.79 1.08
N SER A 16 -5.82 8.78 1.87
CA SER A 16 -6.28 8.97 3.25
C SER A 16 -5.20 9.55 4.16
N ALA A 17 -3.96 9.07 4.03
CA ALA A 17 -2.82 9.60 4.78
C ALA A 17 -2.55 11.07 4.44
N ALA A 18 -2.57 11.42 3.15
CA ALA A 18 -2.37 12.78 2.69
C ALA A 18 -3.46 13.71 3.24
N LEU A 19 -4.73 13.33 3.09
CA LEU A 19 -5.88 14.07 3.62
C LEU A 19 -5.75 14.33 5.13
N ASN A 20 -5.39 13.31 5.90
CA ASN A 20 -5.31 13.42 7.36
C ASN A 20 -4.08 14.19 7.85
N ALA A 21 -2.95 14.10 7.15
CA ALA A 21 -1.79 14.94 7.43
C ALA A 21 -2.08 16.42 7.09
N ARG A 22 -2.77 16.69 5.97
CA ARG A 22 -3.26 18.03 5.62
C ARG A 22 -4.20 18.61 6.67
N ALA A 23 -5.12 17.81 7.21
CA ALA A 23 -6.02 18.22 8.29
C ALA A 23 -5.27 18.63 9.59
N ARG A 24 -4.00 18.25 9.75
CA ARG A 24 -3.10 18.67 10.84
C ARG A 24 -2.14 19.79 10.42
N GLY A 25 -2.43 20.49 9.34
CA GLY A 25 -1.67 21.65 8.86
C GLY A 25 -0.29 21.32 8.27
N LYS A 26 -0.04 20.06 7.87
CA LYS A 26 1.23 19.66 7.25
C LYS A 26 1.25 19.96 5.76
N ARG A 27 2.41 20.31 5.21
CA ARG A 27 2.67 20.28 3.76
C ARG A 27 2.94 18.86 3.32
N VAL A 28 2.16 18.38 2.35
CA VAL A 28 2.16 16.98 1.94
C VAL A 28 2.45 16.86 0.46
N LEU A 29 3.43 16.03 0.12
CA LEU A 29 3.64 15.55 -1.24
C LEU A 29 3.25 14.08 -1.33
N VAL A 30 2.43 13.73 -2.32
CA VAL A 30 2.16 12.33 -2.68
C VAL A 30 2.89 12.01 -3.98
N VAL A 31 3.77 11.02 -3.92
CA VAL A 31 4.49 10.50 -5.07
C VAL A 31 3.84 9.20 -5.51
N SER A 32 3.33 9.14 -6.74
CA SER A 32 2.67 7.95 -7.23
C SER A 32 2.81 7.77 -8.75
N ASN A 33 2.64 6.54 -9.21
CA ASN A 33 2.33 6.28 -10.61
C ASN A 33 0.94 6.87 -10.98
N PRO A 34 0.61 6.95 -12.27
CA PRO A 34 -0.75 7.24 -12.73
C PRO A 34 -1.80 6.33 -12.08
N LEU A 35 -3.02 6.84 -11.87
CA LEU A 35 -4.08 6.10 -11.19
C LEU A 35 -4.49 4.84 -11.96
N GLU A 36 -4.37 4.87 -13.27
CA GLU A 36 -4.67 3.79 -14.22
C GLU A 36 -3.82 2.54 -13.99
N GLU A 37 -2.64 2.71 -13.40
CA GLU A 37 -1.74 1.62 -13.04
C GLU A 37 -2.10 0.96 -11.71
N ASN A 38 -2.95 1.60 -10.89
CA ASN A 38 -3.38 1.03 -9.63
C ASN A 38 -4.28 -0.20 -9.88
N PRO A 39 -4.05 -1.35 -9.21
CA PRO A 39 -4.88 -2.54 -9.37
C PRO A 39 -6.38 -2.28 -9.21
N LEU A 40 -6.77 -1.37 -8.30
CA LEU A 40 -8.15 -1.01 -8.05
C LEU A 40 -8.81 -0.37 -9.28
N TRP A 41 -8.06 0.36 -10.12
CA TRP A 41 -8.60 1.03 -11.32
C TRP A 41 -9.34 0.06 -12.26
N ARG A 42 -8.87 -1.18 -12.36
CA ARG A 42 -9.46 -2.21 -13.23
C ARG A 42 -10.72 -2.85 -12.66
N SER A 43 -11.04 -2.60 -11.39
CA SER A 43 -12.25 -3.15 -10.78
C SER A 43 -13.49 -2.51 -11.40
N LYS A 44 -14.33 -3.34 -12.04
CA LYS A 44 -15.59 -2.90 -12.65
C LYS A 44 -16.65 -2.56 -11.60
N LEU A 45 -16.55 -3.14 -10.41
CA LEU A 45 -17.53 -2.97 -9.34
C LEU A 45 -16.85 -3.12 -7.98
N VAL A 46 -17.04 -2.12 -7.13
CA VAL A 46 -16.69 -2.11 -5.71
C VAL A 46 -17.97 -1.84 -4.95
N ASP A 47 -18.43 -2.84 -4.18
CA ASP A 47 -19.70 -2.77 -3.45
C ASP A 47 -19.53 -3.04 -1.93
N ASN A 48 -18.28 -3.13 -1.48
CA ASN A 48 -17.90 -3.39 -0.09
C ASN A 48 -17.20 -2.19 0.57
N HIS A 49 -17.38 -0.98 0.02
CA HIS A 49 -16.96 0.27 0.64
C HIS A 49 -18.19 1.06 1.12
N LEU A 50 -18.35 1.15 2.44
CA LEU A 50 -19.52 1.76 3.06
C LEU A 50 -19.73 3.20 2.56
N GLY A 51 -20.96 3.52 2.14
CA GLY A 51 -21.33 4.85 1.64
C GLY A 51 -21.04 5.07 0.15
N MET A 52 -20.42 4.11 -0.55
CA MET A 52 -20.19 4.17 -2.00
C MET A 52 -20.67 2.87 -2.68
N PRO A 53 -22.00 2.62 -2.72
CA PRO A 53 -22.53 1.41 -3.32
C PRO A 53 -22.28 1.39 -4.83
N ARG A 54 -21.97 0.21 -5.36
CA ARG A 54 -21.83 -0.10 -6.79
C ARG A 54 -21.00 0.90 -7.62
N ILE A 55 -19.87 1.34 -7.08
CA ILE A 55 -18.97 2.27 -7.78
C ILE A 55 -17.87 1.48 -8.52
N SER A 56 -17.38 1.96 -9.66
CA SER A 56 -16.17 1.37 -10.25
C SER A 56 -14.91 1.78 -9.48
N GLY A 57 -13.85 0.98 -9.57
CA GLY A 57 -12.59 1.32 -8.93
C GLY A 57 -11.94 2.58 -9.51
N ALA A 58 -12.12 2.86 -10.81
CA ALA A 58 -11.66 4.08 -11.45
C ALA A 58 -12.38 5.33 -10.90
N GLU A 59 -13.72 5.28 -10.77
CA GLU A 59 -14.50 6.39 -10.19
C GLU A 59 -14.13 6.62 -8.72
N MET A 60 -13.94 5.54 -7.95
CA MET A 60 -13.53 5.62 -6.55
C MET A 60 -12.15 6.27 -6.39
N LEU A 61 -11.13 5.82 -7.12
CA LEU A 61 -9.78 6.39 -7.07
C LEU A 61 -9.77 7.87 -7.49
N THR A 62 -10.52 8.20 -8.54
CA THR A 62 -10.68 9.59 -9.00
C THR A 62 -11.30 10.46 -7.91
N SER A 63 -12.33 9.96 -7.22
CA SER A 63 -12.96 10.66 -6.11
C SER A 63 -12.00 10.87 -4.94
N PHE A 64 -11.23 9.85 -4.56
CA PHE A 64 -10.23 9.95 -3.49
C PHE A 64 -9.12 10.96 -3.82
N ARG A 65 -8.61 10.91 -5.06
CA ARG A 65 -7.60 11.84 -5.55
C ARG A 65 -8.07 13.28 -5.45
N ARG A 66 -9.26 13.58 -6.00
CA ARG A 66 -9.85 14.92 -5.98
C ARG A 66 -10.04 15.44 -4.56
N HIS A 67 -10.44 14.58 -3.62
CA HIS A 67 -10.62 14.97 -2.23
C HIS A 67 -9.29 15.35 -1.56
N ALA A 68 -8.24 14.56 -1.75
CA ALA A 68 -6.91 14.87 -1.22
C ALA A 68 -6.33 16.16 -1.85
N GLU A 69 -6.50 16.36 -3.16
CA GLU A 69 -6.13 17.62 -3.85
C GLU A 69 -6.87 18.83 -3.28
N ALA A 70 -8.18 18.72 -3.07
CA ALA A 70 -8.98 19.81 -2.49
C ALA A 70 -8.56 20.17 -1.06
N ALA A 71 -7.99 19.23 -0.30
CA ALA A 71 -7.37 19.48 1.00
C ALA A 71 -5.96 20.10 0.92
N GLY A 72 -5.44 20.28 -0.30
CA GLY A 72 -4.14 20.89 -0.58
C GLY A 72 -2.97 19.91 -0.50
N ALA A 73 -3.19 18.61 -0.66
CA ALA A 73 -2.09 17.69 -0.93
C ALA A 73 -1.54 17.96 -2.33
N GLU A 74 -0.22 18.04 -2.45
CA GLU A 74 0.48 18.16 -3.72
C GLU A 74 0.81 16.78 -4.25
N PHE A 75 0.91 16.66 -5.57
CA PHE A 75 1.10 15.37 -6.21
C PHE A 75 2.19 15.43 -7.26
N ARG A 76 2.96 14.36 -7.31
CA ARG A 76 4.03 14.18 -8.27
C ARG A 76 3.96 12.79 -8.87
N THR A 77 3.84 12.74 -10.19
CA THR A 77 3.91 11.48 -10.91
C THR A 77 5.34 10.97 -10.91
N GLY A 78 5.54 9.72 -10.49
CA GLY A 78 6.86 9.09 -10.51
C GLY A 78 6.98 7.89 -9.58
N LYS A 79 8.06 7.14 -9.76
CA LYS A 79 8.42 6.00 -8.93
C LYS A 79 9.53 6.40 -7.96
N VAL A 80 9.31 6.13 -6.68
CA VAL A 80 10.37 6.24 -5.67
C VAL A 80 11.35 5.10 -5.86
N LEU A 81 12.64 5.42 -5.93
CA LEU A 81 13.71 4.46 -6.19
C LEU A 81 14.49 4.08 -4.93
N SER A 82 14.68 5.05 -4.04
CA SER A 82 15.39 4.85 -2.77
C SER A 82 15.03 5.94 -1.78
N THR A 83 15.22 5.62 -0.49
CA THR A 83 15.15 6.60 0.59
C THR A 83 16.41 6.53 1.42
N VAL A 84 16.90 7.68 1.86
CA VAL A 84 18.02 7.78 2.79
C VAL A 84 17.68 8.77 3.88
N ARG A 85 18.13 8.51 5.10
CA ARG A 85 17.97 9.45 6.19
C ARG A 85 19.24 10.25 6.38
N MET A 86 19.14 11.58 6.39
CA MET A 86 20.26 12.48 6.64
C MET A 86 19.86 13.46 7.75
N GLY A 87 20.46 13.29 8.92
CA GLY A 87 20.07 14.02 10.12
C GLY A 87 18.63 13.71 10.54
N ASP A 88 17.79 14.74 10.58
CA ASP A 88 16.40 14.63 11.01
C ASP A 88 15.41 14.36 9.89
N ASP A 89 15.82 14.55 8.64
CA ASP A 89 14.97 14.46 7.44
C ASP A 89 15.27 13.21 6.63
N TRP A 90 14.25 12.80 5.87
CA TRP A 90 14.32 11.74 4.88
C TRP A 90 14.41 12.34 3.49
N TYR A 91 15.35 11.83 2.69
CA TYR A 91 15.55 12.17 1.29
C TYR A 91 15.05 11.02 0.43
N VAL A 92 14.29 11.34 -0.61
CA VAL A 92 13.54 10.39 -1.43
C VAL A 92 13.90 10.64 -2.90
N SER A 93 14.48 9.64 -3.56
CA SER A 93 14.78 9.70 -4.99
C SER A 93 13.54 9.36 -5.82
N ILE A 94 13.22 10.21 -6.79
CA ILE A 94 12.09 10.08 -7.71
C ILE A 94 12.61 10.26 -9.14
N GLY A 95 12.97 9.16 -9.80
CA GLY A 95 13.68 9.24 -11.08
C GLY A 95 15.04 9.93 -10.93
N SER A 96 15.29 10.98 -11.71
CA SER A 96 16.51 11.81 -11.62
C SER A 96 16.50 12.83 -10.48
N ASP A 97 15.34 13.04 -9.85
CA ASP A 97 15.15 14.13 -8.92
C ASP A 97 15.14 13.62 -7.47
N MET A 98 15.26 14.55 -6.54
CA MET A 98 15.28 14.28 -5.12
C MET A 98 14.35 15.24 -4.38
N GLU A 99 13.53 14.69 -3.49
CA GLU A 99 12.71 15.44 -2.55
C GLU A 99 13.09 15.09 -1.11
N HIS A 100 12.69 15.92 -0.16
CA HIS A 100 12.90 15.62 1.26
C HIS A 100 11.69 15.97 2.12
N ALA A 101 11.51 15.19 3.19
CA ALA A 101 10.48 15.41 4.19
C ALA A 101 10.90 14.95 5.58
N GLY A 102 10.32 15.55 6.62
CA GLY A 102 10.60 15.16 8.00
C GLY A 102 10.01 13.80 8.40
N ALA A 103 8.95 13.37 7.72
CA ALA A 103 8.31 12.06 7.90
C ALA A 103 7.84 11.47 6.56
N LEU A 104 7.79 10.14 6.50
CA LEU A 104 7.36 9.37 5.32
C LEU A 104 6.17 8.47 5.64
N VAL A 105 5.24 8.33 4.70
CA VAL A 105 4.18 7.32 4.74
C VAL A 105 4.31 6.41 3.53
N LEU A 106 4.71 5.15 3.75
CA LEU A 106 4.79 4.11 2.74
C LEU A 106 3.41 3.49 2.49
N ALA A 107 2.81 3.82 1.35
CA ALA A 107 1.50 3.37 0.91
C ALA A 107 1.55 2.80 -0.54
N ALA A 108 2.67 2.18 -0.90
CA ALA A 108 2.94 1.68 -2.26
C ALA A 108 2.11 0.44 -2.62
N GLY A 109 1.32 -0.07 -1.68
CA GLY A 109 0.64 -1.35 -1.80
C GLY A 109 1.65 -2.50 -1.84
N VAL A 110 1.27 -3.58 -2.50
CA VAL A 110 2.08 -4.79 -2.59
C VAL A 110 2.62 -4.96 -3.99
N ALA A 111 3.95 -5.01 -4.13
CA ALA A 111 4.54 -5.46 -5.38
C ALA A 111 4.31 -6.98 -5.47
N ARG A 112 4.01 -7.51 -6.66
CA ARG A 112 3.85 -8.95 -6.88
C ARG A 112 4.89 -9.38 -7.89
N GLY A 113 5.35 -10.63 -7.79
CA GLY A 113 6.34 -11.22 -8.71
C GLY A 113 5.93 -11.13 -10.19
N ARG A 114 6.84 -11.57 -11.07
CA ARG A 114 6.66 -11.51 -12.54
C ARG A 114 5.28 -12.04 -12.96
N LYS A 115 4.57 -11.25 -13.78
CA LYS A 115 3.21 -11.59 -14.19
C LYS A 115 3.20 -12.76 -15.18
N PHE A 116 2.18 -13.61 -15.08
CA PHE A 116 1.89 -14.64 -16.06
C PHE A 116 1.13 -14.09 -17.26
N SER A 117 1.12 -14.85 -18.35
CA SER A 117 0.31 -14.52 -19.53
C SER A 117 -1.16 -14.48 -19.14
N GLY A 118 -1.88 -13.44 -19.59
CA GLY A 118 -3.28 -13.19 -19.23
C GLY A 118 -3.53 -12.64 -17.83
N GLU A 119 -2.56 -12.69 -16.89
CA GLU A 119 -2.77 -12.27 -15.49
C GLU A 119 -3.27 -10.82 -15.38
N ALA A 120 -2.59 -9.89 -16.06
CA ALA A 120 -2.98 -8.48 -16.02
C ALA A 120 -4.31 -8.23 -16.73
N GLU A 121 -4.53 -8.89 -17.88
CA GLU A 121 -5.70 -8.71 -18.72
C GLU A 121 -7.01 -9.15 -18.05
N PHE A 122 -6.94 -10.25 -17.31
CA PHE A 122 -8.08 -10.83 -16.61
C PHE A 122 -8.21 -10.39 -15.15
N LEU A 123 -7.34 -9.51 -14.66
CA LEU A 123 -7.44 -8.94 -13.30
C LEU A 123 -8.78 -8.22 -13.11
N GLY A 124 -9.56 -8.64 -12.12
CA GLY A 124 -10.92 -8.15 -11.88
C GLY A 124 -11.98 -8.73 -12.83
N ARG A 125 -11.59 -9.65 -13.73
CA ARG A 125 -12.44 -10.37 -14.71
C ARG A 125 -12.26 -11.89 -14.60
N GLY A 126 -11.99 -12.39 -13.41
CA GLY A 126 -11.72 -13.81 -13.15
C GLY A 126 -10.37 -14.02 -12.47
N VAL A 127 -9.40 -13.12 -12.63
CA VAL A 127 -8.16 -13.15 -11.84
C VAL A 127 -8.34 -12.34 -10.56
N SER A 128 -7.98 -12.95 -9.43
CA SER A 128 -7.90 -12.33 -8.11
C SER A 128 -6.57 -12.66 -7.44
N TYR A 129 -6.20 -11.84 -6.47
CA TYR A 129 -5.00 -12.03 -5.66
C TYR A 129 -5.30 -12.20 -4.17
N CYS A 130 -6.57 -12.24 -3.79
CA CYS A 130 -6.99 -12.40 -2.40
C CYS A 130 -8.20 -13.34 -2.36
N ALA A 131 -7.98 -14.57 -1.88
CA ALA A 131 -9.02 -15.59 -1.84
C ALA A 131 -10.14 -15.19 -0.87
N THR A 132 -9.78 -14.64 0.28
CA THR A 132 -10.73 -14.21 1.32
C THR A 132 -11.55 -12.98 0.93
N CYS A 133 -11.02 -12.15 0.04
CA CYS A 133 -11.69 -10.93 -0.44
C CYS A 133 -12.73 -11.24 -1.51
N ASP A 134 -12.31 -11.94 -2.57
CA ASP A 134 -13.15 -12.13 -3.76
C ASP A 134 -13.82 -13.50 -3.82
N GLY A 135 -13.44 -14.45 -2.94
CA GLY A 135 -13.91 -15.83 -2.98
C GLY A 135 -15.43 -15.97 -3.00
N MET A 136 -16.14 -15.08 -2.29
CA MET A 136 -17.60 -15.07 -2.25
C MET A 136 -18.26 -14.83 -3.63
N LEU A 137 -17.57 -14.14 -4.54
CA LEU A 137 -18.03 -13.91 -5.93
C LEU A 137 -17.99 -15.19 -6.79
N TYR A 138 -17.30 -16.23 -6.31
CA TYR A 138 -17.08 -17.50 -7.01
C TYR A 138 -17.73 -18.72 -6.33
N ARG A 139 -18.63 -18.50 -5.36
CA ARG A 139 -19.40 -19.60 -4.76
C ARG A 139 -20.10 -20.44 -5.83
N GLY A 140 -19.92 -21.76 -5.75
CA GLY A 140 -20.49 -22.72 -6.68
C GLY A 140 -19.78 -22.81 -8.03
N LYS A 141 -18.64 -22.12 -8.21
CA LYS A 141 -17.87 -22.11 -9.45
C LYS A 141 -16.57 -22.89 -9.34
N SER A 142 -16.01 -23.26 -10.48
CA SER A 142 -14.64 -23.81 -10.52
C SER A 142 -13.60 -22.69 -10.44
N VAL A 143 -12.60 -22.86 -9.58
CA VAL A 143 -11.51 -21.90 -9.41
C VAL A 143 -10.17 -22.61 -9.38
N ALA A 144 -9.15 -21.98 -9.93
CA ALA A 144 -7.77 -22.43 -9.78
C ALA A 144 -7.04 -21.53 -8.77
N VAL A 145 -6.24 -22.12 -7.88
CA VAL A 145 -5.37 -21.39 -6.95
C VAL A 145 -3.93 -21.64 -7.35
N LEU A 146 -3.18 -20.58 -7.63
CA LEU A 146 -1.74 -20.61 -7.88
C LEU A 146 -1.03 -20.16 -6.59
N GLY A 147 -0.56 -21.13 -5.81
CA GLY A 147 0.01 -20.86 -4.49
C GLY A 147 1.51 -20.68 -4.51
N TYR A 148 1.99 -19.56 -3.97
CA TYR A 148 3.41 -19.26 -3.77
C TYR A 148 3.73 -18.73 -2.36
N SER A 149 2.71 -18.48 -1.52
CA SER A 149 2.86 -18.03 -0.15
C SER A 149 2.60 -19.17 0.84
N ASP A 150 3.16 -19.07 2.04
CA ASP A 150 2.96 -20.06 3.11
C ASP A 150 1.49 -20.20 3.53
N THR A 151 0.68 -19.15 3.32
CA THR A 151 -0.76 -19.12 3.62
C THR A 151 -1.63 -19.65 2.47
N ALA A 152 -1.05 -19.91 1.29
CA ALA A 152 -1.83 -20.18 0.07
C ALA A 152 -2.73 -21.42 0.20
N ARG A 153 -2.27 -22.45 0.90
CA ARG A 153 -3.10 -23.66 1.14
C ARG A 153 -4.29 -23.37 2.05
N GLN A 154 -4.09 -22.60 3.12
CA GLN A 154 -5.18 -22.21 4.02
C GLN A 154 -6.23 -21.36 3.28
N GLU A 155 -5.79 -20.47 2.40
CA GLU A 155 -6.68 -19.67 1.57
C GLU A 155 -7.44 -20.51 0.52
N ALA A 156 -6.82 -21.57 -0.02
CA ALA A 156 -7.49 -22.53 -0.89
C ALA A 156 -8.54 -23.37 -0.14
N GLU A 157 -8.25 -23.77 1.11
CA GLU A 157 -9.20 -24.45 1.99
C GLU A 157 -10.39 -23.55 2.32
N PHE A 158 -10.15 -22.25 2.55
CA PHE A 158 -11.22 -21.27 2.71
C PHE A 158 -12.15 -21.23 1.49
N LEU A 159 -11.60 -21.17 0.26
CA LEU A 159 -12.39 -21.19 -0.98
C LEU A 159 -13.23 -22.47 -1.10
N THR A 160 -12.65 -23.61 -0.71
CA THR A 160 -13.37 -24.89 -0.66
C THR A 160 -14.53 -24.81 0.34
N GLY A 161 -14.29 -24.27 1.54
CA GLY A 161 -15.28 -24.14 2.61
C GLY A 161 -16.46 -23.23 2.26
N ILE A 162 -16.27 -22.22 1.40
CA ILE A 162 -17.37 -21.35 0.94
C ILE A 162 -18.12 -21.89 -0.30
N GLY A 163 -17.72 -23.07 -0.80
CA GLY A 163 -18.41 -23.81 -1.87
C GLY A 163 -17.81 -23.66 -3.27
N CYS A 164 -16.54 -23.26 -3.40
CA CYS A 164 -15.83 -23.28 -4.69
C CYS A 164 -15.25 -24.67 -4.97
N SER A 165 -15.24 -25.10 -6.24
CA SER A 165 -14.49 -26.28 -6.68
C SER A 165 -13.05 -25.87 -6.98
N VAL A 166 -12.12 -26.14 -6.06
CA VAL A 166 -10.75 -25.63 -6.11
C VAL A 166 -9.80 -26.63 -6.77
N THR A 167 -9.07 -26.20 -7.80
CA THR A 167 -7.85 -26.86 -8.27
C THR A 167 -6.63 -26.08 -7.79
N TYR A 168 -5.74 -26.72 -7.04
CA TYR A 168 -4.55 -26.06 -6.47
C TYR A 168 -3.29 -26.43 -7.26
N PHE A 169 -2.54 -25.42 -7.69
CA PHE A 169 -1.21 -25.55 -8.25
C PHE A 169 -0.18 -25.05 -7.24
N ASP A 170 0.74 -25.94 -6.87
CA ASP A 170 1.80 -25.64 -5.91
C ASP A 170 3.02 -25.06 -6.64
N HIS A 171 3.28 -23.77 -6.44
CA HIS A 171 4.42 -23.04 -7.01
C HIS A 171 4.66 -23.30 -8.52
N PRO A 172 3.65 -23.14 -9.40
CA PRO A 172 3.83 -23.45 -10.81
C PRO A 172 4.87 -22.51 -11.46
N ARG A 173 5.67 -23.02 -12.38
CA ARG A 173 6.77 -22.23 -12.99
C ARG A 173 6.27 -21.35 -14.13
N THR A 174 5.34 -21.87 -14.90
CA THR A 174 4.76 -21.23 -16.06
C THR A 174 3.26 -21.34 -15.99
N CYS A 175 2.57 -20.23 -16.20
CA CYS A 175 1.12 -20.25 -16.36
C CYS A 175 0.67 -19.30 -17.48
N ALA A 176 -0.43 -19.67 -18.13
CA ALA A 176 -1.17 -18.85 -19.07
C ALA A 176 -2.66 -18.90 -18.72
N ILE A 177 -3.23 -17.73 -18.46
CA ILE A 177 -4.64 -17.54 -18.13
C ILE A 177 -5.35 -17.12 -19.41
N THR A 178 -6.42 -17.81 -19.78
CA THR A 178 -7.13 -17.58 -21.04
C THR A 178 -8.63 -17.45 -20.83
N GLY A 179 -9.27 -16.75 -21.77
CA GLY A 179 -10.70 -16.46 -21.71
C GLY A 179 -11.12 -15.46 -22.78
N GLY A 180 -12.42 -15.25 -22.89
CA GLY A 180 -13.01 -14.16 -23.69
C GLY A 180 -13.21 -12.92 -22.82
N ASP A 181 -14.46 -12.65 -22.45
CA ASP A 181 -14.80 -11.52 -21.58
C ASP A 181 -14.34 -11.71 -20.13
N ARG A 182 -14.12 -12.95 -19.71
CA ARG A 182 -13.69 -13.37 -18.37
C ARG A 182 -12.90 -14.66 -18.48
N VAL A 183 -12.18 -15.02 -17.41
CA VAL A 183 -11.39 -16.26 -17.35
C VAL A 183 -12.28 -17.47 -17.63
N SER A 184 -11.78 -18.39 -18.45
CA SER A 184 -12.41 -19.70 -18.69
C SER A 184 -11.46 -20.88 -18.49
N ALA A 185 -10.14 -20.65 -18.55
CA ALA A 185 -9.14 -21.68 -18.29
C ALA A 185 -7.82 -21.10 -17.78
N VAL A 186 -7.04 -21.96 -17.13
CA VAL A 186 -5.63 -21.71 -16.85
C VAL A 186 -4.82 -22.94 -17.23
N THR A 187 -3.69 -22.71 -17.90
CA THR A 187 -2.69 -23.73 -18.18
C THR A 187 -1.48 -23.46 -17.31
N CYS A 188 -1.11 -24.37 -16.42
CA CYS A 188 0.09 -24.27 -15.59
C CYS A 188 0.97 -25.50 -15.78
N ASP A 189 2.25 -25.28 -16.08
CA ASP A 189 3.25 -26.33 -16.28
C ASP A 189 2.81 -27.47 -17.23
N GLY A 190 2.03 -27.11 -18.25
CA GLY A 190 1.51 -28.04 -19.28
C GLY A 190 0.14 -28.64 -18.96
N GLU A 191 -0.36 -28.50 -17.74
CA GLU A 191 -1.70 -28.95 -17.35
C GLU A 191 -2.71 -27.83 -17.55
N THR A 192 -3.80 -28.11 -18.28
CA THR A 192 -4.89 -27.15 -18.49
C THR A 192 -6.12 -27.53 -17.70
N VAL A 193 -6.68 -26.58 -16.97
CA VAL A 193 -7.91 -26.76 -16.21
C VAL A 193 -8.93 -25.68 -16.54
N THR A 194 -10.20 -26.06 -16.61
CA THR A 194 -11.31 -25.12 -16.73
C THR A 194 -11.56 -24.46 -15.39
N ALA A 195 -11.51 -23.12 -15.38
CA ALA A 195 -11.71 -22.32 -14.18
C ALA A 195 -12.44 -21.04 -14.54
N GLU A 196 -13.43 -20.67 -13.74
CA GLU A 196 -14.12 -19.37 -13.84
C GLU A 196 -13.41 -18.28 -13.05
N GLY A 197 -12.55 -18.67 -12.08
CA GLY A 197 -11.69 -17.78 -11.31
C GLY A 197 -10.28 -18.35 -11.13
N VAL A 198 -9.27 -17.48 -11.14
CA VAL A 198 -7.87 -17.83 -10.86
C VAL A 198 -7.36 -16.94 -9.74
N PHE A 199 -7.02 -17.54 -8.60
CA PHE A 199 -6.49 -16.86 -7.43
C PHE A 199 -4.97 -17.03 -7.39
N LEU A 200 -4.22 -15.95 -7.63
CA LEU A 200 -2.77 -15.96 -7.57
C LEU A 200 -2.31 -15.48 -6.20
N LEU A 201 -1.93 -16.42 -5.34
CA LEU A 201 -1.53 -16.17 -3.96
C LEU A 201 0.00 -16.08 -3.90
N ARG A 202 0.52 -14.92 -4.30
CA ARG A 202 1.97 -14.63 -4.28
C ARG A 202 2.38 -13.91 -3.01
N PRO A 203 3.60 -14.19 -2.51
CA PRO A 203 4.34 -13.30 -1.64
C PRO A 203 4.29 -11.88 -2.21
N THR A 204 4.00 -10.94 -1.34
CA THR A 204 4.08 -9.54 -1.71
C THR A 204 5.54 -9.15 -1.65
N MET A 205 6.15 -8.73 -2.76
CA MET A 205 7.47 -8.13 -2.73
C MET A 205 7.39 -6.90 -1.81
N ALA A 206 7.99 -7.04 -0.65
CA ALA A 206 8.04 -6.01 0.34
C ALA A 206 8.84 -4.81 -0.21
N PRO A 207 8.50 -3.58 0.18
CA PRO A 207 9.23 -2.38 -0.23
C PRO A 207 10.65 -2.27 0.37
N THR A 208 11.29 -3.36 0.82
CA THR A 208 12.59 -3.34 1.50
C THR A 208 13.70 -2.68 0.69
N ASP A 209 13.60 -2.70 -0.64
CA ASP A 209 14.55 -1.99 -1.51
C ASP A 209 14.46 -0.47 -1.35
N LEU A 210 13.31 0.08 -0.91
CA LEU A 210 13.13 1.51 -0.69
C LEU A 210 13.73 1.98 0.63
N PHE A 211 13.77 1.12 1.65
CA PHE A 211 14.17 1.47 3.00
C PHE A 211 15.16 0.45 3.58
N GLN A 212 16.43 0.85 3.67
CA GLN A 212 17.43 0.02 4.34
C GLN A 212 17.07 -0.22 5.81
N GLY A 213 17.05 -1.49 6.21
CA GLY A 213 16.77 -1.90 7.58
C GLY A 213 15.29 -1.86 7.99
N LEU A 214 14.36 -1.68 7.04
CA LEU A 214 12.93 -1.79 7.33
C LEU A 214 12.58 -3.23 7.70
N GLU A 215 11.98 -3.41 8.87
CA GLU A 215 11.57 -4.72 9.35
C GLU A 215 10.24 -5.17 8.73
N LEU A 216 10.16 -6.47 8.46
CA LEU A 216 8.98 -7.12 7.91
C LEU A 216 8.42 -8.15 8.89
N GLU A 217 7.13 -8.42 8.75
CA GLU A 217 6.44 -9.58 9.31
C GLU A 217 5.92 -10.41 8.12
N GLY A 218 6.64 -11.50 7.80
CA GLY A 218 6.50 -12.20 6.53
C GLY A 218 6.85 -11.26 5.36
N ASP A 219 5.92 -11.12 4.43
CA ASP A 219 6.07 -10.30 3.21
C ASP A 219 5.58 -8.85 3.36
N TYR A 220 5.18 -8.47 4.58
CA TYR A 220 4.52 -7.20 4.87
C TYR A 220 5.36 -6.33 5.80
N VAL A 221 5.26 -5.02 5.65
CA VAL A 221 5.92 -4.05 6.52
C VAL A 221 5.38 -4.18 7.93
N ARG A 222 6.27 -4.47 8.89
CA ARG A 222 5.90 -4.56 10.29
C ARG A 222 5.55 -3.17 10.82
N THR A 223 4.37 -3.05 11.42
CA THR A 223 3.91 -1.79 12.02
C THR A 223 3.28 -2.00 13.39
N ASP A 224 3.30 -0.97 14.23
CA ASP A 224 2.52 -0.92 15.46
C ASP A 224 1.07 -0.42 15.21
N ARG A 225 0.27 -0.27 16.27
CA ARG A 225 -1.12 0.23 16.14
C ARG A 225 -1.23 1.70 15.70
N ARG A 226 -0.11 2.44 15.66
CA ARG A 226 0.00 3.81 15.14
C ARG A 226 0.54 3.83 13.72
N MET A 227 0.64 2.66 13.08
CA MET A 227 1.22 2.49 11.74
C MET A 227 2.71 2.85 11.67
N ALA A 228 3.40 3.00 12.81
CA ALA A 228 4.82 3.30 12.86
C ALA A 228 5.63 2.04 12.54
N THR A 229 6.69 2.19 11.74
CA THR A 229 7.66 1.11 11.50
C THR A 229 8.80 1.19 12.53
N ASN A 230 9.80 0.33 12.38
CA ASN A 230 11.03 0.42 13.18
C ASN A 230 11.92 1.62 12.82
N LEU A 231 11.68 2.26 11.66
CA LEU A 231 12.46 3.39 11.19
C LEU A 231 11.84 4.72 11.69
N PRO A 232 12.60 5.59 12.38
CA PRO A 232 12.02 6.80 12.96
C PRO A 232 11.43 7.75 11.92
N GLY A 233 10.17 8.12 12.11
CA GLY A 233 9.44 9.00 11.20
C GLY A 233 8.95 8.32 9.93
N VAL A 234 9.06 6.99 9.83
CA VAL A 234 8.49 6.20 8.74
C VAL A 234 7.26 5.46 9.25
N PHE A 235 6.18 5.60 8.50
CA PHE A 235 4.91 4.93 8.75
C PHE A 235 4.55 4.12 7.51
N ALA A 236 3.72 3.09 7.65
CA ALA A 236 3.24 2.30 6.51
C ALA A 236 1.74 2.01 6.62
N ALA A 237 1.03 2.01 5.49
CA ALA A 237 -0.42 1.81 5.48
C ALA A 237 -0.92 1.19 4.17
N GLY A 238 -1.99 0.41 4.26
CA GLY A 238 -2.63 -0.25 3.13
C GLY A 238 -2.14 -1.67 2.94
N ASP A 239 -2.15 -2.14 1.70
CA ASP A 239 -1.84 -3.55 1.42
C ASP A 239 -0.40 -3.93 1.83
N CYS A 240 0.52 -2.97 1.88
CA CYS A 240 1.91 -3.22 2.27
C CYS A 240 2.07 -3.68 3.72
N THR A 241 1.06 -3.53 4.58
CA THR A 241 1.08 -3.95 6.00
C THR A 241 0.37 -5.29 6.25
N GLY A 242 -0.13 -5.95 5.20
CA GLY A 242 -0.71 -7.30 5.31
C GLY A 242 -2.16 -7.34 5.78
N GLY A 243 -2.64 -8.53 6.19
CA GLY A 243 -4.04 -8.74 6.54
C GLY A 243 -5.00 -8.55 5.36
N ALA A 244 -6.17 -7.95 5.60
CA ALA A 244 -7.21 -7.81 4.57
C ALA A 244 -6.85 -6.77 3.50
N LEU A 245 -6.60 -7.19 2.26
CA LEU A 245 -6.26 -6.29 1.15
C LEU A 245 -7.51 -5.59 0.59
N GLN A 246 -8.01 -4.60 1.34
CA GLN A 246 -9.33 -3.99 1.15
C GLN A 246 -9.26 -2.46 1.23
N VAL A 247 -10.09 -1.78 0.42
CA VAL A 247 -10.16 -0.30 0.39
C VAL A 247 -10.44 0.26 1.78
N SER A 248 -11.42 -0.29 2.50
CA SER A 248 -11.83 0.21 3.81
C SER A 248 -10.71 0.09 4.86
N LYS A 249 -9.97 -1.03 4.84
CA LYS A 249 -8.77 -1.21 5.68
C LYS A 249 -7.70 -0.18 5.30
N ALA A 250 -7.38 -0.06 4.01
CA ALA A 250 -6.37 0.85 3.52
C ALA A 250 -6.66 2.32 3.89
N VAL A 251 -7.91 2.77 3.74
CA VAL A 251 -8.34 4.12 4.16
C VAL A 251 -8.18 4.32 5.66
N GLY A 252 -8.56 3.33 6.48
CA GLY A 252 -8.43 3.38 7.93
C GLY A 252 -6.98 3.47 8.41
N GLU A 253 -6.09 2.64 7.86
CA GLU A 253 -4.66 2.71 8.17
C GLU A 253 -4.02 3.99 7.67
N GLY A 254 -4.40 4.46 6.47
CA GLY A 254 -3.94 5.74 5.94
C GLY A 254 -4.26 6.90 6.89
N LEU A 255 -5.46 6.92 7.47
CA LEU A 255 -5.84 7.92 8.48
C LEU A 255 -4.88 7.89 9.67
N VAL A 256 -4.63 6.70 10.23
CA VAL A 256 -3.77 6.53 11.40
C VAL A 256 -2.33 6.94 11.08
N ALA A 257 -1.80 6.52 9.93
CA ALA A 257 -0.45 6.84 9.50
C ALA A 257 -0.27 8.35 9.26
N GLY A 258 -1.21 9.01 8.57
CA GLY A 258 -1.16 10.45 8.32
C GLY A 258 -1.19 11.28 9.60
N GLN A 259 -2.04 10.92 10.56
CA GLN A 259 -2.09 11.60 11.86
C GLN A 259 -0.85 11.33 12.72
N SER A 260 -0.32 10.11 12.65
CA SER A 260 0.88 9.72 13.43
C SER A 260 2.14 10.40 12.88
N ALA A 261 2.28 10.51 11.55
CA ALA A 261 3.34 11.29 10.92
C ALA A 261 3.29 12.77 11.33
N ALA A 262 2.09 13.37 11.34
CA ALA A 262 1.91 14.74 11.80
C ALA A 262 2.32 14.93 13.28
N ALA A 263 1.90 14.01 14.15
CA ALA A 263 2.21 14.05 15.58
C ALA A 263 3.71 13.84 15.87
N TYR A 264 4.38 12.96 15.12
CA TYR A 264 5.83 12.75 15.22
C TYR A 264 6.61 14.05 14.98
N LEU A 265 6.22 14.81 13.96
CA LEU A 265 6.86 16.09 13.62
C LEU A 265 6.62 17.17 14.70
N GLU A 266 5.43 17.19 15.29
CA GLU A 266 5.09 18.10 16.41
C GLU A 266 5.92 17.80 17.67
N GLY A 267 6.13 16.52 17.96
CA GLY A 267 7.01 16.06 19.04
C GLY A 267 8.44 16.56 18.86
N LYS A 268 9.02 16.34 17.67
CA LYS A 268 10.38 16.80 17.33
C LYS A 268 10.55 18.32 17.48
N ARG A 269 9.58 19.10 17.01
CA ARG A 269 9.64 20.57 17.11
C ARG A 269 9.66 21.03 18.57
N SER A 270 8.88 20.38 19.42
CA SER A 270 8.81 20.66 20.86
C SER A 270 10.12 20.31 21.58
N GLU A 271 10.74 19.18 21.23
CA GLU A 271 12.05 18.79 21.79
C GLU A 271 13.18 19.73 21.35
N ASN A 272 13.21 20.13 20.09
CA ASN A 272 14.21 21.07 19.58
C ASN A 272 14.06 22.47 20.20
N GLN A 273 12.83 22.93 20.46
CA GLN A 273 12.59 24.17 21.21
C GLN A 273 13.09 24.06 22.66
N LYS A 274 12.82 22.94 23.35
CA LYS A 274 13.34 22.70 24.71
C LYS A 274 14.86 22.70 24.75
N LYS A 275 15.54 21.99 23.82
CA LYS A 275 17.01 21.95 23.73
C LYS A 275 17.61 23.36 23.51
N ARG A 276 17.02 24.16 22.62
CA ARG A 276 17.46 25.55 22.38
C ARG A 276 17.25 26.45 23.60
N SER A 277 16.13 26.29 24.31
CA SER A 277 15.87 27.05 25.54
C SER A 277 16.83 26.70 26.68
N HIS A 278 17.23 25.43 26.79
CA HIS A 278 18.24 25.00 27.77
C HIS A 278 19.64 25.55 27.43
N GLN A 279 20.06 25.49 26.17
CA GLN A 279 21.36 26.03 25.74
C GLN A 279 21.48 27.55 25.93
N ASN A 280 20.40 28.30 25.65
CA ASN A 280 20.37 29.76 25.89
C ASN A 280 20.26 30.12 27.37
N GLY A 281 19.70 29.24 28.22
CA GLY A 281 19.65 29.43 29.67
C GLY A 281 21.01 29.17 30.34
N SER A 282 21.77 28.19 29.86
CA SER A 282 23.11 27.88 30.38
C SER A 282 24.15 28.94 30.03
N SER A 283 24.11 29.53 28.83
CA SER A 283 25.02 30.62 28.45
C SER A 283 24.75 31.95 29.16
N ALA A 284 23.53 32.16 29.66
CA ALA A 284 23.18 33.32 30.47
C ALA A 284 23.76 33.26 31.89
N PHE A 285 24.01 32.06 32.43
CA PHE A 285 24.64 31.87 33.74
C PHE A 285 26.17 31.98 33.69
N GLU A 286 26.80 31.59 32.57
CA GLU A 286 28.26 31.71 32.40
C GLU A 286 28.74 33.16 32.14
N ASN A 287 27.88 34.05 31.65
CA ASN A 287 28.22 35.47 31.43
C ASN A 287 27.84 36.41 32.61
N SER A 288 27.35 35.86 33.73
CA SER A 288 27.03 36.62 34.95
C SER A 288 28.00 36.37 36.11
N GLY A 289 29.05 35.59 35.89
CA GLY A 289 30.08 35.29 36.88
C GLY A 289 31.45 35.79 36.44
N VAL A 290 31.84 36.94 37.02
CA VAL A 290 33.19 37.56 37.05
C VAL A 290 33.56 38.43 35.84
#